data_AF-A0A354PBJ1-F1
#
_entry.id   AF-A0A354PBJ1-F1
#
_cell.length_a   1.000
_cell.length_b   1.000
_cell.length_c   1.000
_cell.angle_alpha   90.00
_cell.angle_beta   90.00
_cell.angle_gamma   90.00
#
_symmetry.space_group_name_H-M   'P 1'
#
loop_
_entity.id
_entity.type
_entity.pdbx_description
1 polymer ?
#
loop_
_entity_poly.entity_id
_entity_poly.type
_entity_poly.pdbx_seq_one_letter_code
_entity_poly.pdbx_strand_id
1 'polypeptide(L)'
;MGRLDRFGSGMPVQAAVLVCDGSAVQKRWFDLVDGALGVFTRSIASLQYVIDDSMQSVFTEYLDSGADAFVETSEKLGGDEGMVAKELKRIIAQDAIDSFDTDVVTQEFADELENNDRKLGQQSVELFTKWLKRGLHFRISGEEQKYDDVFQYEFTRRVDYGKRGPYGKDTLMPIDEFKRFFANSIDDIETEKPTVFTTVPLTFDRVTSQRRCCRLLRVGDPFVDAIEAFTRWDDRGCSYAFWRYVPAYRGEEDPAVFFKFDFVVSPAIAPLKALCERYPGASWNAVVRRTQTIMQPRFTTMWLDSDLERVTGKDDRAKLLMPAFSKGRSGFKEDFNLNRNRWDAVAELYDMSLWRDRCIAARQTSERLLRKESGLPKWSSDCVEKAEKQGNQIQQQFRSRLASSLHRDERLSHAA
;
A
#
# COMPACT_ATOMS: atom_id res chain seq x y z
N MET A 1 -4.30 -19.07 25.49
CA MET A 1 -5.07 -19.37 24.26
C MET A 1 -4.82 -18.33 23.17
N GLY A 2 -5.27 -17.07 23.30
CA GLY A 2 -5.23 -16.07 22.20
C GLY A 2 -3.86 -15.61 21.64
N ARG A 3 -2.73 -16.14 22.13
CA ARG A 3 -1.42 -15.99 21.47
C ARG A 3 -1.14 -17.09 20.44
N LEU A 4 -1.72 -18.28 20.65
CA LEU A 4 -1.55 -19.47 19.83
C LEU A 4 -2.76 -19.69 18.92
N ASP A 5 -3.96 -19.43 19.44
CA ASP A 5 -5.22 -19.55 18.70
C ASP A 5 -5.50 -18.23 17.96
N ARG A 6 -4.79 -18.04 16.85
CA ARG A 6 -4.93 -16.88 15.96
C ARG A 6 -5.17 -17.37 14.54
N PHE A 7 -5.94 -16.60 13.77
CA PHE A 7 -6.11 -16.85 12.33
C PHE A 7 -4.76 -17.00 11.65
N GLY A 8 -4.59 -18.08 10.88
CA GLY A 8 -3.35 -18.40 10.14
C GLY A 8 -2.38 -19.38 10.81
N SER A 9 -2.68 -19.91 12.01
CA SER A 9 -1.84 -20.91 12.70
C SER A 9 -1.82 -22.30 12.02
N GLY A 10 -2.80 -22.59 11.16
CA GLY A 10 -2.85 -23.78 10.30
C GLY A 10 -3.26 -25.09 10.98
N MET A 11 -3.18 -25.20 12.30
CA MET A 11 -3.66 -26.36 13.07
C MET A 11 -4.44 -25.94 14.32
N PRO A 12 -5.45 -26.74 14.73
CA PRO A 12 -6.13 -26.54 16.01
C PRO A 12 -5.15 -26.56 17.18
N VAL A 13 -5.31 -25.63 18.13
CA VAL A 13 -4.49 -25.60 19.34
C VAL A 13 -4.90 -26.75 20.26
N GLN A 14 -3.98 -27.66 20.51
CA GLN A 14 -4.16 -28.69 21.54
C GLN A 14 -3.80 -28.11 22.91
N ALA A 15 -4.75 -28.16 23.85
CA ALA A 15 -4.54 -27.76 25.24
C ALA A 15 -4.47 -29.01 26.13
N ALA A 16 -3.42 -29.10 26.94
CA ALA A 16 -3.30 -30.12 27.99
C ALA A 16 -3.27 -29.42 29.34
N VAL A 17 -4.18 -29.79 30.24
CA VAL A 17 -4.25 -29.25 31.60
C VAL A 17 -3.92 -30.36 32.59
N LEU A 18 -2.93 -30.13 33.44
CA LEU A 18 -2.55 -31.05 34.50
C LEU A 18 -3.23 -30.63 35.80
N VAL A 19 -4.02 -31.53 36.37
CA VAL A 19 -4.75 -31.30 37.63
C VAL A 19 -4.25 -32.29 38.68
N CYS A 20 -3.91 -31.81 39.87
CA CYS A 20 -3.47 -32.67 40.96
C CYS A 20 -4.65 -33.47 41.51
N ASP A 21 -4.51 -34.80 41.58
CA ASP A 21 -5.61 -35.70 41.98
C ASP A 21 -6.12 -35.42 43.41
N GLY A 22 -5.24 -35.01 44.32
CA GLY A 22 -5.59 -34.65 45.70
C GLY A 22 -6.18 -33.24 45.88
N SER A 23 -6.28 -32.41 44.83
CA SER A 23 -6.72 -31.02 44.96
C SER A 23 -8.15 -30.83 44.46
N ALA A 24 -9.10 -30.80 45.39
CA ALA A 24 -10.50 -30.46 45.09
C ALA A 24 -10.63 -29.07 44.47
N VAL A 25 -9.83 -28.10 44.93
CA VAL A 25 -9.78 -26.73 44.41
C VAL A 25 -9.41 -26.72 42.93
N GLN A 26 -8.34 -27.41 42.53
CA GLN A 26 -7.92 -27.43 41.12
C GLN A 26 -8.93 -28.16 40.23
N LYS A 27 -9.54 -29.25 40.73
CA LYS A 27 -10.59 -29.98 40.01
C LYS A 27 -11.82 -29.10 39.78
N ARG A 28 -12.35 -28.47 40.82
CA ARG A 28 -13.55 -27.62 40.71
C ARG A 28 -13.32 -26.34 39.92
N TRP A 29 -12.13 -25.75 40.04
CA TRP A 29 -11.73 -24.64 39.18
C TRP A 29 -11.67 -25.06 37.71
N PHE A 30 -11.09 -26.22 37.42
CA PHE A 30 -11.05 -26.77 36.08
C PHE A 30 -12.46 -27.02 35.53
N ASP A 31 -13.36 -27.65 36.31
CA ASP A 31 -14.75 -27.90 35.92
C ASP A 31 -15.49 -26.59 35.56
N LEU A 32 -15.29 -25.52 36.33
CA LEU A 32 -15.86 -24.20 36.05
C LEU A 32 -15.32 -23.62 34.72
N VAL A 33 -14.01 -23.68 34.52
CA VAL A 33 -13.34 -23.11 33.34
C VAL A 33 -13.65 -23.89 32.06
N ASP A 34 -13.65 -25.22 32.11
CA ASP A 34 -13.92 -26.07 30.97
C ASP A 34 -15.42 -26.24 30.71
N GLY A 35 -16.19 -26.56 31.74
CA GLY A 35 -17.62 -26.86 31.63
C GLY A 35 -18.48 -25.60 31.49
N ALA A 36 -18.50 -24.75 32.50
CA ALA A 36 -19.43 -23.60 32.52
C ALA A 36 -18.99 -22.50 31.54
N LEU A 37 -17.71 -22.13 31.56
CA LEU A 37 -17.19 -21.06 30.70
C LEU A 37 -16.90 -21.56 29.27
N GLY A 38 -16.45 -22.80 29.10
CA GLY A 38 -16.12 -23.35 27.79
C GLY A 38 -14.80 -22.80 27.22
N VAL A 39 -13.85 -22.42 28.08
CA VAL A 39 -12.63 -21.70 27.65
C VAL A 39 -11.80 -22.48 26.65
N PHE A 40 -11.81 -23.81 26.73
CA PHE A 40 -11.02 -24.68 25.85
C PHE A 40 -11.71 -25.03 24.53
N THR A 41 -13.02 -24.79 24.40
CA THR A 41 -13.82 -25.15 23.22
C THR A 41 -14.29 -23.94 22.43
N ARG A 42 -14.28 -22.74 23.03
CA ARG A 42 -14.68 -21.49 22.37
C ARG A 42 -13.93 -20.27 22.92
N SER A 43 -13.89 -19.20 22.12
CA SER A 43 -13.46 -17.89 22.61
C SER A 43 -14.50 -17.32 23.57
N ILE A 44 -14.05 -16.89 24.76
CA ILE A 44 -14.87 -16.21 25.78
C ILE A 44 -14.63 -14.70 25.82
N ALA A 45 -13.90 -14.13 24.84
CA ALA A 45 -13.48 -12.73 24.88
C ALA A 45 -14.67 -11.74 24.91
N SER A 46 -15.76 -12.06 24.21
CA SER A 46 -16.99 -11.24 24.21
C SER A 46 -17.77 -11.32 25.53
N LEU A 47 -17.47 -12.30 26.36
CA LEU A 47 -18.12 -12.52 27.67
C LEU A 47 -17.28 -11.96 28.82
N GLN A 48 -16.14 -11.34 28.54
CA GLN A 48 -15.16 -10.98 29.56
C GLN A 48 -15.76 -10.10 30.65
N TYR A 49 -16.65 -9.16 30.32
CA TYR A 49 -17.33 -8.32 31.30
C TYR A 49 -18.28 -9.12 32.23
N VAL A 50 -18.99 -10.12 31.70
CA VAL A 50 -19.87 -11.01 32.49
C VAL A 50 -19.04 -11.90 33.41
N ILE A 51 -17.92 -12.36 32.89
CA ILE A 51 -16.99 -13.24 33.60
C ILE A 51 -16.30 -12.46 34.71
N ASP A 52 -15.82 -11.24 34.45
CA ASP A 52 -15.07 -10.44 35.43
C ASP A 52 -15.91 -10.19 36.70
N ASP A 53 -17.17 -9.79 36.55
CA ASP A 53 -18.09 -9.61 37.69
C ASP A 53 -18.31 -10.91 38.46
N SER A 54 -18.50 -12.02 37.75
CA SER A 54 -18.74 -13.33 38.35
C SER A 54 -17.50 -13.89 39.04
N MET A 55 -16.32 -13.69 38.47
CA MET A 55 -15.04 -14.12 39.04
C MET A 55 -14.74 -13.36 40.34
N GLN A 56 -15.09 -12.08 40.42
CA GLN A 56 -14.92 -11.31 41.65
C GLN A 56 -15.79 -11.85 42.81
N SER A 57 -17.03 -12.26 42.51
CA SER A 57 -17.92 -12.92 43.49
C SER A 57 -17.34 -14.27 43.93
N VAL A 58 -16.88 -15.10 42.98
CA VAL A 58 -16.27 -16.41 43.25
C VAL A 58 -15.11 -16.30 44.21
N PHE A 59 -14.17 -15.37 43.99
CA PHE A 59 -13.00 -15.24 44.86
C PHE A 59 -13.36 -14.79 46.27
N THR A 60 -14.46 -14.04 46.42
CA THR A 60 -14.98 -13.65 47.72
C THR A 60 -15.61 -14.85 48.43
N GLU A 61 -16.51 -15.56 47.75
CA GLU A 61 -17.18 -16.77 48.27
C GLU A 61 -16.20 -17.92 48.54
N TYR A 62 -15.11 -18.00 47.77
CA TYR A 62 -14.06 -19.00 47.96
C TYR A 62 -13.36 -18.87 49.31
N LEU A 63 -13.22 -17.66 49.86
CA LEU A 63 -12.60 -17.45 51.16
C LEU A 63 -13.42 -18.07 52.30
N ASP A 64 -14.75 -18.12 52.14
CA ASP A 64 -15.68 -18.62 53.15
C ASP A 64 -16.05 -20.09 52.93
N SER A 65 -16.32 -20.48 51.68
CA SER A 65 -16.89 -21.79 51.30
C SER A 65 -15.88 -22.71 50.61
N GLY A 66 -14.63 -22.26 50.38
CA GLY A 66 -13.60 -23.05 49.73
C GLY A 66 -14.00 -23.51 48.33
N ALA A 67 -13.69 -24.76 47.97
CA ALA A 67 -13.87 -25.28 46.62
C ALA A 67 -15.35 -25.33 46.15
N ASP A 68 -16.32 -25.27 47.07
CA ASP A 68 -17.74 -25.34 46.73
C ASP A 68 -18.25 -24.05 46.08
N ALA A 69 -17.58 -22.92 46.29
CA ALA A 69 -17.87 -21.65 45.61
C ALA A 69 -17.79 -21.76 44.07
N PHE A 70 -16.88 -22.61 43.57
CA PHE A 70 -16.77 -22.88 42.14
C PHE A 70 -17.95 -23.71 41.61
N VAL A 71 -18.52 -24.61 42.42
CA VAL A 71 -19.67 -25.44 42.02
C VAL A 71 -20.91 -24.56 41.88
N GLU A 72 -21.19 -23.73 42.89
CA GLU A 72 -22.35 -22.82 42.85
C GLU A 72 -22.25 -21.83 41.68
N THR A 73 -21.06 -21.29 41.43
CA THR A 73 -20.86 -20.42 40.28
C THR A 73 -21.00 -21.16 38.96
N SER A 74 -20.52 -22.42 38.89
CA SER A 74 -20.66 -23.25 37.70
C SER A 74 -22.14 -23.49 37.35
N GLU A 75 -23.02 -23.63 38.35
CA GLU A 75 -24.47 -23.75 38.15
C GLU A 75 -25.11 -22.44 37.68
N LYS A 76 -24.65 -21.28 38.18
CA LYS A 76 -25.15 -19.96 37.76
C LYS A 76 -24.73 -19.60 36.32
N LEU A 77 -23.48 -19.91 35.97
CA LEU A 77 -22.90 -19.54 34.67
C LEU A 77 -23.19 -20.56 33.58
N GLY A 78 -23.12 -21.84 33.91
CA GLY A 78 -23.24 -22.96 32.98
C GLY A 78 -24.68 -23.35 32.64
N GLY A 79 -24.83 -24.25 31.67
CA GLY A 79 -26.13 -24.75 31.19
C GLY A 79 -26.80 -23.88 30.13
N ASP A 80 -27.82 -24.42 29.46
CA ASP A 80 -28.50 -23.78 28.32
C ASP A 80 -29.27 -22.49 28.68
N GLU A 81 -29.63 -22.38 29.96
CA GLU A 81 -30.30 -21.22 30.58
C GLU A 81 -29.37 -20.42 31.51
N GLY A 82 -28.10 -20.83 31.60
CA GLY A 82 -27.08 -20.12 32.36
C GLY A 82 -26.77 -18.75 31.77
N MET A 83 -26.15 -17.89 32.58
CA MET A 83 -25.82 -16.51 32.19
C MET A 83 -24.96 -16.46 30.91
N VAL A 84 -24.02 -17.41 30.77
CA VAL A 84 -23.14 -17.49 29.59
C VAL A 84 -23.93 -17.80 28.32
N ALA A 85 -24.83 -18.79 28.35
CA ALA A 85 -25.62 -19.17 27.18
C ALA A 85 -26.60 -18.06 26.75
N LYS A 86 -27.21 -17.37 27.72
CA LYS A 86 -28.11 -16.24 27.46
C LYS A 86 -27.38 -15.07 26.80
N GLU A 87 -26.22 -14.70 27.33
CA GLU A 87 -25.47 -13.58 26.76
C GLU A 87 -24.88 -13.94 25.39
N LEU A 88 -24.40 -15.17 25.19
CA LEU A 88 -23.98 -15.63 23.86
C LEU A 88 -25.12 -15.57 22.84
N LYS A 89 -26.33 -16.05 23.19
CA LYS A 89 -27.51 -15.94 22.30
C LYS A 89 -27.80 -14.49 21.94
N ARG A 90 -27.64 -13.57 22.89
CA ARG A 90 -27.84 -12.12 22.68
C ARG A 90 -26.77 -11.52 21.75
N ILE A 91 -25.51 -11.86 21.97
CA ILE A 91 -24.39 -11.41 21.11
C ILE A 91 -24.60 -11.92 19.69
N ILE A 92 -24.92 -13.20 19.51
CA ILE A 92 -25.19 -13.79 18.19
C ILE A 92 -26.36 -13.09 17.50
N ALA A 93 -27.43 -12.78 18.22
CA ALA A 93 -28.56 -12.04 17.65
C ALA A 93 -28.16 -10.63 17.19
N GLN A 94 -27.27 -9.97 17.93
CA GLN A 94 -26.73 -8.66 17.55
C GLN A 94 -25.82 -8.75 16.34
N ASP A 95 -24.86 -9.69 16.34
CA ASP A 95 -23.94 -9.93 15.23
C ASP A 95 -24.69 -10.30 13.95
N ALA A 96 -25.79 -11.06 14.06
CA ALA A 96 -26.66 -11.39 12.94
C ALA A 96 -27.26 -10.12 12.31
N ILE A 97 -27.79 -9.20 13.12
CA ILE A 97 -28.32 -7.90 12.64
C ILE A 97 -27.21 -7.08 11.99
N ASP A 98 -26.03 -7.03 12.60
CA ASP A 98 -24.90 -6.26 12.08
C ASP A 98 -24.34 -6.86 10.77
N SER A 99 -24.43 -8.19 10.60
CA SER A 99 -23.97 -8.90 9.41
C SER A 99 -24.82 -8.61 8.16
N PHE A 100 -26.08 -8.20 8.31
CA PHE A 100 -26.98 -7.91 7.18
C PHE A 100 -26.61 -6.61 6.44
N ASP A 101 -25.97 -5.65 7.11
CA ASP A 101 -25.70 -4.30 6.59
C ASP A 101 -24.21 -4.03 6.31
N THR A 102 -23.33 -5.00 6.62
CA THR A 102 -21.88 -4.88 6.41
C THR A 102 -21.47 -5.72 5.21
N ASP A 103 -20.60 -5.19 4.34
CA ASP A 103 -19.86 -6.02 3.36
C ASP A 103 -19.03 -7.04 4.17
N VAL A 104 -19.61 -8.21 4.44
CA VAL A 104 -18.91 -9.32 5.10
C VAL A 104 -17.70 -9.62 4.23
N VAL A 105 -16.51 -9.52 4.81
CA VAL A 105 -15.26 -9.92 4.15
C VAL A 105 -15.43 -11.39 3.76
N THR A 106 -15.74 -11.64 2.50
CA THR A 106 -15.98 -12.99 2.00
C THR A 106 -14.63 -13.71 1.86
N GLN A 107 -14.67 -15.04 1.86
CA GLN A 107 -13.49 -15.83 1.48
C GLN A 107 -13.02 -15.45 0.07
N GLU A 108 -13.94 -15.19 -0.85
CA GLU A 108 -13.63 -14.70 -2.19
C GLU A 108 -12.82 -13.40 -2.17
N PHE A 109 -13.19 -12.42 -1.33
CA PHE A 109 -12.43 -11.18 -1.17
C PHE A 109 -11.04 -11.44 -0.57
N ALA A 110 -10.93 -12.34 0.40
CA ALA A 110 -9.64 -12.71 1.00
C ALA A 110 -8.72 -13.38 -0.03
N ASP A 111 -9.25 -14.31 -0.81
CA ASP A 111 -8.54 -14.99 -1.89
C ASP A 111 -8.13 -14.01 -2.99
N GLU A 112 -9.02 -13.08 -3.35
CA GLU A 112 -8.73 -12.03 -4.33
C GLU A 112 -7.59 -11.11 -3.83
N LEU A 113 -7.64 -10.72 -2.56
CA LEU A 113 -6.61 -9.90 -1.93
C LEU A 113 -5.25 -10.62 -1.93
N GLU A 114 -5.20 -11.90 -1.56
CA GLU A 114 -3.96 -12.69 -1.55
C GLU A 114 -3.38 -12.82 -2.98
N ASN A 115 -4.23 -13.16 -3.95
CA ASN A 115 -3.82 -13.28 -5.35
C ASN A 115 -3.29 -11.94 -5.90
N ASN A 116 -3.95 -10.83 -5.57
CA ASN A 116 -3.50 -9.50 -5.95
C ASN A 116 -2.17 -9.12 -5.28
N ASP A 117 -1.99 -9.42 -3.99
CA ASP A 117 -0.73 -9.16 -3.25
C ASP A 117 0.43 -9.94 -3.90
N ARG A 118 0.22 -11.22 -4.21
CA ARG A 118 1.22 -12.07 -4.87
C ARG A 118 1.58 -11.55 -6.26
N LYS A 119 0.58 -11.20 -7.07
CA LYS A 119 0.78 -10.64 -8.42
C LYS A 119 1.53 -9.31 -8.36
N LEU A 120 1.18 -8.44 -7.41
CA LEU A 120 1.85 -7.17 -7.20
C LEU A 120 3.32 -7.38 -6.80
N GLY A 121 3.60 -8.34 -5.92
CA GLY A 121 4.97 -8.68 -5.53
C GLY A 121 5.82 -9.10 -6.74
N GLN A 122 5.29 -9.99 -7.59
CA GLN A 122 5.97 -10.44 -8.82
C GLN A 122 6.25 -9.28 -9.79
N GLN A 123 5.27 -8.39 -10.00
CA GLN A 123 5.43 -7.22 -10.87
C GLN A 123 6.43 -6.21 -10.29
N SER A 124 6.47 -6.08 -8.97
CA SER A 124 7.35 -5.14 -8.27
C SER A 124 8.82 -5.51 -8.44
N VAL A 125 9.18 -6.80 -8.50
CA VAL A 125 10.55 -7.25 -8.77
C VAL A 125 11.10 -6.62 -10.04
N GLU A 126 10.36 -6.67 -11.14
CA GLU A 126 10.81 -6.12 -12.42
C GLU A 126 10.89 -4.60 -12.38
N LEU A 127 9.88 -3.93 -11.79
CA LEU A 127 9.81 -2.48 -11.69
C LEU A 127 10.99 -1.91 -10.89
N PHE A 128 11.23 -2.44 -9.69
CA PHE A 128 12.32 -1.99 -8.83
C PHE A 128 13.69 -2.35 -9.42
N THR A 129 13.82 -3.52 -10.08
CA THR A 129 15.04 -3.88 -10.80
C THR A 129 15.34 -2.91 -11.93
N LYS A 130 14.32 -2.53 -12.73
CA LYS A 130 14.48 -1.54 -13.80
C LYS A 130 14.86 -0.17 -13.25
N TRP A 131 14.21 0.27 -12.18
CA TRP A 131 14.46 1.60 -11.62
C TRP A 131 15.73 1.68 -10.78
N LEU A 132 15.81 0.96 -9.67
CA LEU A 132 16.91 1.08 -8.71
C LEU A 132 18.21 0.48 -9.24
N LYS A 133 18.17 -0.77 -9.73
CA LYS A 133 19.39 -1.46 -10.19
C LYS A 133 19.86 -0.98 -11.55
N ARG A 134 18.97 -0.89 -12.54
CA ARG A 134 19.37 -0.50 -13.91
C ARG A 134 19.40 1.01 -14.11
N GLY A 135 18.45 1.75 -13.54
CA GLY A 135 18.36 3.20 -13.65
C GLY A 135 19.33 3.92 -12.71
N LEU A 136 19.28 3.59 -11.41
CA LEU A 136 20.08 4.27 -10.39
C LEU A 136 21.36 3.52 -10.00
N HIS A 137 21.64 2.35 -10.58
CA HIS A 137 22.84 1.55 -10.31
C HIS A 137 23.01 1.13 -8.83
N PHE A 138 21.92 0.96 -8.07
CA PHE A 138 22.01 0.24 -6.80
C PHE A 138 22.48 -1.19 -7.05
N ARG A 139 23.36 -1.69 -6.18
CA ARG A 139 23.68 -3.12 -6.16
C ARG A 139 22.60 -3.85 -5.34
N ILE A 140 22.37 -5.10 -5.70
CA ILE A 140 21.48 -6.00 -4.98
C ILE A 140 22.31 -7.20 -4.52
N SER A 141 22.24 -7.50 -3.24
CA SER A 141 22.73 -8.73 -2.62
C SER A 141 21.54 -9.49 -2.04
N GLY A 142 21.58 -10.82 -2.12
CA GLY A 142 20.63 -11.66 -1.39
C GLY A 142 21.22 -12.05 -0.04
N GLU A 143 20.35 -12.35 0.90
CA GLU A 143 20.70 -12.65 2.30
C GLU A 143 21.59 -13.90 2.42
N GLU A 144 21.15 -15.03 1.86
CA GLU A 144 21.92 -16.28 1.90
C GLU A 144 22.65 -16.56 0.58
N GLN A 145 22.05 -16.15 -0.55
CA GLN A 145 22.53 -16.45 -1.89
C GLN A 145 22.26 -15.31 -2.88
N LYS A 146 22.96 -15.30 -4.02
CA LYS A 146 22.90 -14.18 -5.00
C LYS A 146 21.49 -13.90 -5.55
N TYR A 147 20.61 -14.89 -5.57
CA TYR A 147 19.23 -14.80 -6.07
C TYR A 147 18.25 -15.28 -5.02
N ASP A 148 18.41 -14.79 -3.79
CA ASP A 148 17.52 -15.06 -2.68
C ASP A 148 16.23 -14.22 -2.78
N ASP A 149 15.14 -14.73 -2.21
CA ASP A 149 13.84 -14.05 -2.10
C ASP A 149 13.90 -12.90 -1.08
N VAL A 150 14.91 -12.93 -0.20
CA VAL A 150 15.28 -11.83 0.70
C VAL A 150 16.54 -11.16 0.18
N PHE A 151 16.48 -9.85 -0.01
CA PHE A 151 17.56 -9.06 -0.62
C PHE A 151 17.72 -7.70 0.03
N GLN A 152 18.86 -7.06 -0.23
CA GLN A 152 19.19 -5.71 0.22
C GLN A 152 19.64 -4.85 -0.97
N TYR A 153 19.34 -3.56 -0.91
CA TYR A 153 19.92 -2.57 -1.82
C TYR A 153 21.16 -1.96 -1.19
N GLU A 154 22.27 -1.99 -1.95
CA GLU A 154 23.56 -1.41 -1.56
C GLU A 154 23.81 -0.13 -2.37
N PHE A 155 24.08 0.97 -1.67
CA PHE A 155 24.62 2.19 -2.26
C PHE A 155 26.13 2.07 -2.46
N THR A 156 26.61 2.37 -3.67
CA THR A 156 28.01 2.17 -4.05
C THR A 156 28.66 3.46 -4.56
N ARG A 157 29.89 3.76 -4.07
CA ARG A 157 30.82 4.72 -4.70
C ARG A 157 32.18 4.08 -4.95
N ARG A 158 32.76 4.36 -6.11
CA ARG A 158 34.06 3.88 -6.59
C ARG A 158 35.21 4.25 -5.66
N VAL A 159 35.10 5.36 -4.95
CA VAL A 159 36.15 5.86 -4.05
C VAL A 159 36.24 5.04 -2.77
N ASP A 160 35.16 4.35 -2.38
CA ASP A 160 35.09 3.74 -1.05
C ASP A 160 35.94 2.46 -0.98
N TYR A 161 36.11 1.71 -2.07
CA TYR A 161 36.55 0.32 -2.00
C TYR A 161 38.07 0.06 -1.96
N GLY A 162 38.94 1.07 -2.08
CA GLY A 162 40.40 0.98 -1.83
C GLY A 162 41.20 -0.14 -2.55
N LYS A 163 40.57 -0.99 -3.36
CA LYS A 163 41.13 -2.19 -3.99
C LYS A 163 41.25 -2.01 -5.50
N ARG A 164 42.22 -2.72 -6.10
CA ARG A 164 42.51 -2.75 -7.54
C ARG A 164 41.33 -3.35 -8.32
N GLY A 165 40.36 -2.52 -8.67
CA GLY A 165 39.29 -2.81 -9.62
C GLY A 165 37.97 -2.16 -9.21
N PRO A 166 37.22 -1.53 -10.13
CA PRO A 166 35.93 -0.93 -9.78
C PRO A 166 34.94 -2.02 -9.38
N TYR A 167 34.57 -2.08 -8.10
CA TYR A 167 33.51 -2.93 -7.58
C TYR A 167 32.15 -2.34 -8.00
N GLY A 168 31.83 -2.41 -9.30
CA GLY A 168 30.58 -1.91 -9.86
C GLY A 168 30.58 -0.45 -10.34
N LYS A 169 29.38 0.04 -10.68
CA LYS A 169 29.13 1.44 -11.06
C LYS A 169 28.75 2.24 -9.82
N ASP A 170 28.99 3.54 -9.86
CA ASP A 170 28.48 4.45 -8.83
C ASP A 170 26.96 4.47 -8.89
N THR A 171 26.34 4.38 -7.70
CA THR A 171 24.92 4.69 -7.56
C THR A 171 24.68 6.13 -8.04
N LEU A 172 23.76 6.30 -8.98
CA LEU A 172 23.42 7.58 -9.59
C LEU A 172 22.49 8.38 -8.66
N MET A 173 22.86 8.54 -7.41
CA MET A 173 22.16 9.33 -6.41
C MET A 173 23.20 10.05 -5.53
N PRO A 174 23.05 11.36 -5.26
CA PRO A 174 23.89 12.05 -4.29
C PRO A 174 23.78 11.40 -2.90
N ILE A 175 24.90 11.25 -2.20
CA ILE A 175 24.93 10.58 -0.89
C ILE A 175 24.08 11.32 0.16
N ASP A 176 24.07 12.65 0.12
CA ASP A 176 23.30 13.46 1.08
C ASP A 176 21.80 13.31 0.86
N GLU A 177 21.35 13.23 -0.40
CA GLU A 177 19.95 12.94 -0.72
C GLU A 177 19.57 11.50 -0.36
N PHE A 178 20.47 10.54 -0.57
CA PHE A 178 20.25 9.18 -0.11
C PHE A 178 20.03 9.14 1.42
N LYS A 179 20.91 9.77 2.20
CA LYS A 179 20.76 9.86 3.66
C LYS A 179 19.47 10.59 4.06
N ARG A 180 19.13 11.67 3.39
CA ARG A 180 17.95 12.49 3.68
C ARG A 180 16.65 11.73 3.45
N PHE A 181 16.50 11.06 2.31
CA PHE A 181 15.25 10.38 1.96
C PHE A 181 15.14 8.99 2.58
N PHE A 182 16.24 8.26 2.74
CA PHE A 182 16.22 6.83 3.09
C PHE A 182 16.60 6.52 4.56
N ALA A 183 16.69 7.54 5.42
CA ALA A 183 17.12 7.39 6.82
C ALA A 183 16.38 6.28 7.60
N ASN A 184 15.08 6.09 7.35
CA ASN A 184 14.24 5.10 8.05
C ASN A 184 14.32 3.66 7.47
N SER A 185 15.14 3.46 6.45
CA SER A 185 15.22 2.21 5.68
C SER A 185 16.63 1.62 5.61
N ILE A 186 17.59 2.24 6.30
CA ILE A 186 19.00 1.80 6.38
C ILE A 186 19.17 1.05 7.70
N ASP A 187 19.74 -0.16 7.66
CA ASP A 187 19.92 -1.00 8.86
C ASP A 187 21.28 -0.74 9.54
N ASP A 188 22.31 -0.40 8.78
CA ASP A 188 23.65 -0.22 9.33
C ASP A 188 24.47 0.80 8.52
N ILE A 189 25.17 1.67 9.24
CA ILE A 189 26.30 2.42 8.71
C ILE A 189 27.55 1.66 9.16
N GLU A 190 28.02 0.72 8.34
CA GLU A 190 29.39 0.23 8.54
C GLU A 190 30.33 1.42 8.35
N THR A 191 30.84 1.94 9.46
CA THR A 191 31.73 3.12 9.49
C THR A 191 33.16 2.77 9.12
N GLU A 192 33.47 1.48 9.00
CA GLU A 192 34.74 0.99 8.46
C GLU A 192 34.79 1.22 6.95
N LYS A 193 35.94 1.66 6.43
CA LYS A 193 36.11 1.90 4.99
C LYS A 193 36.16 0.55 4.27
N PRO A 194 35.38 0.33 3.18
CA PRO A 194 34.41 1.23 2.54
C PRO A 194 33.12 1.41 3.35
N THR A 195 32.65 2.65 3.52
CA THR A 195 31.31 2.89 4.09
C THR A 195 30.26 2.34 3.14
N VAL A 196 29.63 1.23 3.51
CA VAL A 196 28.54 0.63 2.74
C VAL A 196 27.23 1.07 3.36
N PHE A 197 26.35 1.71 2.57
CA PHE A 197 24.98 1.95 3.01
C PHE A 197 24.08 0.88 2.42
N THR A 198 23.53 0.06 3.30
CA THR A 198 22.69 -1.08 2.93
C THR A 198 21.31 -0.91 3.56
N THR A 199 20.27 -1.26 2.82
CA THR A 199 18.93 -1.32 3.40
C THR A 199 18.80 -2.46 4.40
N VAL A 200 17.75 -2.42 5.22
CA VAL A 200 17.30 -3.63 5.94
C VAL A 200 17.04 -4.79 4.95
N PRO A 201 17.01 -6.05 5.39
CA PRO A 201 16.56 -7.16 4.55
C PRO A 201 15.11 -6.96 4.06
N LEU A 202 14.91 -7.03 2.74
CA LEU A 202 13.64 -6.77 2.06
C LEU A 202 13.15 -8.01 1.32
N THR A 203 11.84 -8.16 1.21
CA THR A 203 11.20 -9.09 0.26
C THR A 203 9.89 -8.53 -0.27
N PHE A 204 9.46 -8.97 -1.45
CA PHE A 204 8.13 -8.65 -1.98
C PHE A 204 7.06 -9.68 -1.59
N ASP A 205 7.45 -10.82 -1.00
CA ASP A 205 6.54 -11.90 -0.64
C ASP A 205 6.18 -11.85 0.85
N ARG A 206 4.88 -11.80 1.14
CA ARG A 206 4.39 -11.68 2.52
C ARG A 206 4.72 -12.90 3.38
N VAL A 207 4.61 -14.10 2.82
CA VAL A 207 4.87 -15.34 3.55
C VAL A 207 6.35 -15.43 3.93
N THR A 208 7.23 -15.04 3.01
CA THR A 208 8.67 -14.95 3.22
C THR A 208 9.01 -13.90 4.26
N SER A 209 8.40 -12.71 4.20
CA SER A 209 8.57 -11.65 5.20
C SER A 209 8.24 -12.14 6.61
N GLN A 210 7.13 -12.87 6.77
CA GLN A 210 6.74 -13.44 8.06
C GLN A 210 7.69 -14.55 8.52
N ARG A 211 8.07 -15.47 7.63
CA ARG A 211 8.91 -16.63 7.97
C ARG A 211 10.34 -16.24 8.31
N ARG A 212 10.93 -15.33 7.53
CA ARG A 212 12.32 -14.88 7.69
C ARG A 212 12.45 -13.60 8.52
N CYS A 213 11.34 -13.07 9.04
CA CYS A 213 11.31 -11.85 9.85
C CYS A 213 11.95 -10.63 9.16
N CYS A 214 11.84 -10.54 7.84
CA CYS A 214 12.38 -9.44 7.04
C CYS A 214 11.26 -8.46 6.62
N ARG A 215 11.63 -7.26 6.16
CA ARG A 215 10.67 -6.19 5.87
C ARG A 215 9.97 -6.43 4.53
N LEU A 216 8.63 -6.41 4.55
CA LEU A 216 7.81 -6.52 3.34
C LEU A 216 7.85 -5.20 2.55
N LEU A 217 8.53 -5.21 1.41
CA LEU A 217 8.66 -4.05 0.53
C LEU A 217 7.38 -3.87 -0.30
N ARG A 218 6.55 -2.89 0.08
CA ARG A 218 5.28 -2.57 -0.61
C ARG A 218 4.87 -1.11 -0.39
N VAL A 219 3.76 -0.69 -1.01
CA VAL A 219 3.17 0.64 -0.74
C VAL A 219 2.90 0.81 0.75
N GLY A 220 3.36 1.93 1.31
CA GLY A 220 3.32 2.22 2.75
C GLY A 220 4.55 1.76 3.52
N ASP A 221 5.51 1.10 2.86
CA ASP A 221 6.84 0.91 3.40
C ASP A 221 7.67 2.20 3.27
N PRO A 222 8.43 2.63 4.29
CA PRO A 222 9.23 3.84 4.23
C PRO A 222 10.24 3.90 3.07
N PHE A 223 10.76 2.76 2.61
CA PHE A 223 11.66 2.72 1.46
C PHE A 223 10.93 3.05 0.15
N VAL A 224 9.69 2.57 -0.02
CA VAL A 224 8.87 2.89 -1.20
C VAL A 224 8.50 4.37 -1.19
N ASP A 225 8.08 4.89 -0.03
CA ASP A 225 7.75 6.31 0.14
C ASP A 225 8.96 7.20 -0.15
N ALA A 226 10.17 6.79 0.27
CA ALA A 226 11.42 7.47 -0.02
C ALA A 226 11.75 7.50 -1.53
N ILE A 227 11.55 6.38 -2.24
CA ILE A 227 11.74 6.32 -3.70
C ILE A 227 10.77 7.25 -4.40
N GLU A 228 9.51 7.25 -4.01
CA GLU A 228 8.49 8.13 -4.58
C GLU A 228 8.86 9.61 -4.35
N ALA A 229 9.21 9.96 -3.10
CA ALA A 229 9.61 11.31 -2.74
C ALA A 229 10.85 11.78 -3.51
N PHE A 230 11.88 10.92 -3.60
CA PHE A 230 13.07 11.19 -4.39
C PHE A 230 12.73 11.39 -5.87
N THR A 231 11.90 10.50 -6.45
CA THR A 231 11.52 10.58 -7.87
C THR A 231 10.72 11.84 -8.19
N ARG A 232 9.95 12.37 -7.23
CA ARG A 232 9.25 13.65 -7.38
C ARG A 232 10.17 14.87 -7.28
N TRP A 233 11.24 14.74 -6.50
CA TRP A 233 12.23 15.80 -6.29
C TRP A 233 13.25 15.87 -7.43
N ASP A 234 13.65 14.72 -7.95
CA ASP A 234 14.62 14.56 -9.03
C ASP A 234 14.00 14.89 -10.39
N ASP A 235 14.62 15.81 -11.13
CA ASP A 235 14.15 16.27 -12.44
C ASP A 235 14.72 15.43 -13.60
N ARG A 236 15.59 14.46 -13.31
CA ARG A 236 16.23 13.63 -14.33
C ARG A 236 15.19 12.80 -15.09
N GLY A 237 15.16 13.01 -16.39
CA GLY A 237 14.22 12.33 -17.29
C GLY A 237 12.86 13.03 -17.43
N CYS A 238 12.61 14.15 -16.73
CA CYS A 238 11.40 14.95 -16.91
C CYS A 238 11.35 15.70 -18.26
N SER A 239 12.51 16.01 -18.83
CA SER A 239 12.62 16.58 -20.18
C SER A 239 13.76 15.91 -20.93
N TYR A 240 13.46 15.42 -22.12
CA TYR A 240 14.42 14.78 -23.02
C TYR A 240 13.95 14.92 -24.46
N ALA A 241 14.88 14.76 -25.39
CA ALA A 241 14.58 14.71 -26.81
C ALA A 241 15.39 13.60 -27.47
N PHE A 242 14.82 12.97 -28.48
CA PHE A 242 15.50 11.96 -29.27
C PHE A 242 15.07 12.08 -30.73
N TRP A 243 15.96 11.68 -31.61
CA TRP A 243 15.70 11.56 -33.03
C TRP A 243 15.27 10.13 -33.35
N ARG A 244 14.11 9.97 -33.98
CA ARG A 244 13.64 8.68 -34.50
C ARG A 244 13.86 8.65 -36.01
N TYR A 245 14.77 7.78 -36.45
CA TYR A 245 15.09 7.61 -37.85
C TYR A 245 14.09 6.67 -38.52
N VAL A 246 13.25 7.23 -39.39
CA VAL A 246 12.24 6.50 -40.16
C VAL A 246 12.43 6.80 -41.65
N PRO A 247 13.25 6.02 -42.38
CA PRO A 247 13.53 6.29 -43.80
C PRO A 247 12.29 6.31 -44.69
N ALA A 248 11.23 5.60 -44.29
CA ALA A 248 9.96 5.52 -45.01
C ALA A 248 9.00 6.68 -44.70
N TYR A 249 9.32 7.53 -43.71
CA TYR A 249 8.47 8.65 -43.36
C TYR A 249 8.52 9.72 -44.45
N ARG A 250 7.34 10.21 -44.83
CA ARG A 250 7.14 11.27 -45.82
C ARG A 250 6.17 12.27 -45.20
N GLY A 251 6.72 13.18 -44.38
CA GLY A 251 5.95 14.28 -43.80
C GLY A 251 6.00 15.52 -44.68
N GLU A 252 5.15 16.50 -44.37
CA GLU A 252 5.20 17.84 -44.97
C GLU A 252 6.45 18.62 -44.51
N GLU A 253 6.87 18.39 -43.26
CA GLU A 253 8.16 18.84 -42.72
C GLU A 253 9.18 17.70 -42.70
N ASP A 254 10.42 17.98 -43.11
CA ASP A 254 11.57 17.08 -42.95
C ASP A 254 12.79 17.88 -42.43
N PRO A 255 13.17 17.73 -41.15
CA PRO A 255 12.60 16.81 -40.17
C PRO A 255 11.28 17.28 -39.54
N ALA A 256 10.34 16.36 -39.34
CA ALA A 256 9.13 16.61 -38.57
C ALA A 256 9.41 16.62 -37.06
N VAL A 257 8.85 17.62 -36.36
CA VAL A 257 8.97 17.78 -34.92
C VAL A 257 7.68 17.37 -34.23
N PHE A 258 7.82 16.61 -33.14
CA PHE A 258 6.70 16.23 -32.28
C PHE A 258 7.02 16.53 -30.82
N PHE A 259 6.03 17.04 -30.09
CA PHE A 259 6.11 17.25 -28.64
C PHE A 259 5.37 16.14 -27.91
N LYS A 260 6.06 15.46 -26.98
CA LYS A 260 5.47 14.47 -26.09
C LYS A 260 5.28 15.07 -24.71
N PHE A 261 4.07 14.99 -24.19
CA PHE A 261 3.75 15.34 -22.81
C PHE A 261 3.19 14.12 -22.08
N ASP A 262 3.85 13.74 -20.99
CA ASP A 262 3.39 12.69 -20.10
C ASP A 262 2.82 13.35 -18.83
N PHE A 263 1.50 13.22 -18.64
CA PHE A 263 0.78 13.78 -17.50
C PHE A 263 0.51 12.72 -16.45
N VAL A 264 0.74 13.07 -15.19
CA VAL A 264 0.21 12.35 -14.03
C VAL A 264 -0.92 13.20 -13.45
N VAL A 265 -2.16 12.82 -13.76
CA VAL A 265 -3.35 13.48 -13.22
C VAL A 265 -3.64 12.87 -11.86
N SER A 266 -3.74 13.69 -10.82
CA SER A 266 -4.02 13.28 -9.44
C SER A 266 -4.94 14.29 -8.75
N PRO A 267 -5.64 13.90 -7.67
CA PRO A 267 -6.49 14.82 -6.93
C PRO A 267 -5.66 15.95 -6.31
N ALA A 268 -6.21 17.16 -6.33
CA ALA A 268 -5.62 18.28 -5.61
C ALA A 268 -5.79 18.05 -4.11
N ILE A 269 -4.67 17.86 -3.39
CA ILE A 269 -4.69 17.59 -1.95
C ILE A 269 -4.68 18.85 -1.09
N ALA A 270 -4.33 20.01 -1.65
CA ALA A 270 -4.25 21.27 -0.89
C ALA A 270 -5.58 21.64 -0.18
N PRO A 271 -6.77 21.49 -0.81
CA PRO A 271 -8.05 21.75 -0.15
C PRO A 271 -8.32 20.85 1.06
N LEU A 272 -7.71 19.67 1.13
CA LEU A 272 -7.92 18.71 2.22
C LEU A 272 -7.34 19.18 3.56
N LYS A 273 -6.38 20.13 3.54
CA LYS A 273 -5.76 20.66 4.76
C LYS A 273 -6.78 21.43 5.60
N ALA A 274 -7.50 22.33 4.96
CA ALA A 274 -8.58 23.10 5.60
C ALA A 274 -9.68 22.18 6.16
N LEU A 275 -9.93 21.03 5.51
CA LEU A 275 -10.87 20.03 6.03
C LEU A 275 -10.36 19.38 7.32
N CYS A 276 -9.09 19.00 7.39
CA CYS A 276 -8.50 18.40 8.59
C CYS A 276 -8.43 19.40 9.75
N GLU A 277 -8.17 20.68 9.47
CA GLU A 277 -8.22 21.75 10.47
C GLU A 277 -9.63 21.95 11.04
N ARG A 278 -10.67 21.86 10.19
CA ARG A 278 -12.06 21.98 10.62
C ARG A 278 -12.54 20.79 11.46
N TYR A 279 -11.97 19.61 11.25
CA TYR A 279 -12.37 18.36 11.92
C TYR A 279 -11.15 17.71 12.59
N PRO A 280 -10.80 18.07 13.83
CA PRO A 280 -9.58 17.59 14.50
C PRO A 280 -9.45 16.06 14.64
N GLY A 281 -10.56 15.32 14.53
CA GLY A 281 -10.56 13.85 14.48
C GLY A 281 -10.19 13.25 13.11
N ALA A 282 -10.03 14.06 12.06
CA ALA A 282 -9.69 13.59 10.73
C ALA A 282 -8.16 13.49 10.54
N SER A 283 -7.67 12.27 10.36
CA SER A 283 -6.26 12.04 10.02
C SER A 283 -5.96 12.47 8.58
N TRP A 284 -4.97 13.36 8.41
CA TRP A 284 -4.48 13.81 7.10
C TRP A 284 -4.20 12.63 6.14
N ASN A 285 -3.47 11.62 6.62
CA ASN A 285 -3.10 10.45 5.82
C ASN A 285 -4.34 9.65 5.39
N ALA A 286 -5.34 9.52 6.27
CA ALA A 286 -6.57 8.82 5.95
C ALA A 286 -7.37 9.58 4.88
N VAL A 287 -7.50 10.91 5.00
CA VAL A 287 -8.23 11.74 4.03
C VAL A 287 -7.56 11.72 2.67
N VAL A 288 -6.23 11.85 2.61
CA VAL A 288 -5.47 11.76 1.35
C VAL A 288 -5.65 10.40 0.69
N ARG A 289 -5.50 9.30 1.46
CA ARG A 289 -5.66 7.94 0.93
C ARG A 289 -7.06 7.72 0.36
N ARG A 290 -8.11 8.10 1.09
CA ARG A 290 -9.50 7.97 0.59
C ARG A 290 -9.71 8.77 -0.69
N THR A 291 -9.16 9.98 -0.76
CA THR A 291 -9.23 10.82 -1.95
C THR A 291 -8.54 10.15 -3.15
N GLN A 292 -7.35 9.59 -2.95
CA GLN A 292 -6.61 8.86 -3.98
C GLN A 292 -7.25 7.51 -4.35
N THR A 293 -8.00 6.87 -3.45
CA THR A 293 -8.79 5.67 -3.76
C THR A 293 -9.98 6.00 -4.67
N ILE A 294 -10.63 7.13 -4.44
CA ILE A 294 -11.76 7.60 -5.25
C ILE A 294 -11.26 8.11 -6.60
N MET A 295 -10.22 8.95 -6.58
CA MET A 295 -9.62 9.59 -7.74
C MET A 295 -8.20 9.05 -7.93
N GLN A 296 -8.12 7.82 -8.44
CA GLN A 296 -6.83 7.14 -8.66
C GLN A 296 -5.94 7.92 -9.63
N PRO A 297 -4.64 8.10 -9.32
CA PRO A 297 -3.73 8.78 -10.23
C PRO A 297 -3.74 8.14 -11.62
N ARG A 298 -3.85 8.96 -12.66
CA ARG A 298 -3.93 8.52 -14.05
C ARG A 298 -2.75 9.05 -14.84
N PHE A 299 -2.02 8.15 -15.48
CA PHE A 299 -1.00 8.49 -16.45
C PHE A 299 -1.64 8.72 -17.83
N THR A 300 -1.27 9.80 -18.52
CA THR A 300 -1.79 10.12 -19.85
C THR A 300 -0.69 10.74 -20.71
N THR A 301 -0.39 10.11 -21.84
CA THR A 301 0.54 10.64 -22.84
C THR A 301 -0.24 11.41 -23.91
N MET A 302 0.29 12.56 -24.31
CA MET A 302 -0.20 13.38 -25.41
C MET A 302 0.96 13.67 -26.37
N TRP A 303 0.68 13.56 -27.67
CA TRP A 303 1.58 13.97 -28.73
C TRP A 303 0.98 15.15 -29.48
N LEU A 304 1.79 16.18 -29.70
CA LEU A 304 1.48 17.30 -30.59
C LEU A 304 2.47 17.30 -31.76
N ASP A 305 2.02 17.71 -32.95
CA ASP A 305 2.90 17.94 -34.09
C ASP A 305 3.48 19.36 -34.11
N SER A 306 4.10 19.75 -35.23
CA SER A 306 4.80 21.03 -35.39
C SER A 306 3.85 22.23 -35.31
N ASP A 307 2.60 22.06 -35.72
CA ASP A 307 1.52 23.05 -35.65
C ASP A 307 0.80 23.06 -34.29
N LEU A 308 1.27 22.23 -33.34
CA LEU A 308 0.69 22.04 -32.01
C LEU A 308 -0.70 21.39 -32.04
N GLU A 309 -1.03 20.70 -33.14
CA GLU A 309 -2.24 19.91 -33.24
C GLU A 309 -2.04 18.52 -32.63
N ARG A 310 -3.12 17.96 -32.07
CA ARG A 310 -3.05 16.68 -31.38
C ARG A 310 -2.96 15.53 -32.38
N VAL A 311 -1.88 14.75 -32.28
CA VAL A 311 -1.76 13.47 -32.99
C VAL A 311 -2.66 12.44 -32.30
N THR A 312 -3.75 12.05 -32.96
CA THR A 312 -4.71 11.06 -32.43
C THR A 312 -4.40 9.65 -32.90
N GLY A 313 -4.96 8.62 -32.28
CA GLY A 313 -4.72 7.23 -32.69
C GLY A 313 -5.23 6.86 -34.10
N LYS A 314 -6.03 7.73 -34.73
CA LYS A 314 -6.45 7.57 -36.14
C LYS A 314 -5.42 8.10 -37.13
N ASP A 315 -4.43 8.85 -36.65
CA ASP A 315 -3.34 9.40 -37.45
C ASP A 315 -2.29 8.31 -37.70
N ASP A 316 -1.86 8.13 -38.95
CA ASP A 316 -0.81 7.18 -39.27
C ASP A 316 0.53 7.53 -38.60
N ARG A 317 0.78 8.81 -38.31
CA ARG A 317 1.93 9.29 -37.54
C ARG A 317 1.94 8.71 -36.12
N ALA A 318 0.78 8.43 -35.52
CA ALA A 318 0.70 7.85 -34.18
C ALA A 318 1.40 6.49 -34.09
N LYS A 319 1.32 5.67 -35.15
CA LYS A 319 1.99 4.36 -35.22
C LYS A 319 3.51 4.49 -35.12
N LEU A 320 4.07 5.61 -35.58
CA LEU A 320 5.50 5.91 -35.51
C LEU A 320 5.93 6.46 -34.15
N LEU A 321 5.03 7.13 -33.42
CA LEU A 321 5.33 7.81 -32.15
C LEU A 321 5.10 6.91 -30.93
N MET A 322 4.10 6.02 -30.98
CA MET A 322 3.71 5.15 -29.87
C MET A 322 4.78 4.16 -29.39
N PRO A 323 5.64 3.58 -30.25
CA PRO A 323 6.68 2.66 -29.81
C PRO A 323 7.66 3.32 -28.83
N ALA A 324 8.02 2.59 -27.78
CA ALA A 324 9.01 3.02 -26.80
C ALA A 324 10.38 3.30 -27.44
N PHE A 325 11.17 4.14 -26.79
CA PHE A 325 12.52 4.48 -27.26
C PHE A 325 13.42 3.23 -27.38
N SER A 326 14.06 3.07 -28.53
CA SER A 326 14.87 1.90 -28.89
C SER A 326 16.28 2.30 -29.37
N LYS A 327 17.29 2.03 -28.53
CA LYS A 327 18.70 2.05 -28.98
C LYS A 327 18.95 0.80 -29.81
N GLY A 328 18.78 0.89 -31.13
CA GLY A 328 18.98 -0.23 -32.06
C GLY A 328 20.31 -0.98 -31.82
N ARG A 329 20.28 -2.31 -31.95
CA ARG A 329 21.44 -3.21 -31.68
C ARG A 329 22.32 -3.47 -32.90
N SER A 330 21.90 -3.10 -34.11
CA SER A 330 22.67 -3.26 -35.36
C SER A 330 22.57 -2.01 -36.23
N GLY A 331 23.37 -1.92 -37.30
CA GLY A 331 23.71 -0.71 -38.09
C GLY A 331 22.57 0.19 -38.61
N PHE A 332 21.30 -0.20 -38.42
CA PHE A 332 20.14 0.66 -38.58
C PHE A 332 19.60 1.04 -37.20
N LYS A 333 20.23 2.04 -36.56
CA LYS A 333 19.73 2.59 -35.30
C LYS A 333 18.41 3.31 -35.55
N GLU A 334 17.35 2.88 -34.86
CA GLU A 334 16.02 3.49 -34.94
C GLU A 334 15.96 4.80 -34.14
N ASP A 335 16.42 4.83 -32.88
CA ASP A 335 16.39 6.05 -32.06
C ASP A 335 17.77 6.52 -31.57
N PHE A 336 17.98 7.84 -31.61
CA PHE A 336 19.19 8.51 -31.15
C PHE A 336 18.83 9.55 -30.09
N ASN A 337 19.32 9.39 -28.86
CA ASN A 337 19.19 10.43 -27.83
C ASN A 337 19.88 11.73 -28.29
N LEU A 338 19.23 12.88 -28.18
CA LEU A 338 19.82 14.17 -28.53
C LEU A 338 20.68 14.68 -27.38
N ASN A 339 21.97 14.34 -27.42
CA ASN A 339 22.97 14.94 -26.55
C ASN A 339 23.43 16.29 -27.14
N ARG A 340 24.26 17.04 -26.40
CA ARG A 340 24.74 18.36 -26.81
C ARG A 340 25.25 18.40 -28.26
N ASN A 341 26.13 17.49 -28.64
CA ASN A 341 26.71 17.49 -29.98
C ASN A 341 25.69 17.18 -31.09
N ARG A 342 24.66 16.37 -30.80
CA ARG A 342 23.60 16.07 -31.77
C ARG A 342 22.58 17.20 -31.88
N TRP A 343 22.42 18.00 -30.83
CA TRP A 343 21.62 19.22 -30.90
C TRP A 343 22.20 20.23 -31.89
N ASP A 344 23.53 20.36 -31.95
CA ASP A 344 24.19 21.23 -32.92
C ASP A 344 23.86 20.79 -34.36
N ALA A 345 23.87 19.48 -34.63
CA ALA A 345 23.47 18.94 -35.93
C ALA A 345 21.97 19.13 -36.24
N VAL A 346 21.09 19.11 -35.24
CA VAL A 346 19.66 19.41 -35.42
C VAL A 346 19.46 20.88 -35.78
N ALA A 347 20.24 21.79 -35.18
CA ALA A 347 20.14 23.22 -35.45
C ALA A 347 20.55 23.60 -36.89
N GLU A 348 21.28 22.74 -37.60
CA GLU A 348 21.57 22.90 -39.04
C GLU A 348 20.38 22.49 -39.93
N LEU A 349 19.49 21.63 -39.43
CA LEU A 349 18.38 21.05 -40.18
C LEU A 349 17.02 21.67 -39.84
N TYR A 350 16.91 22.32 -38.69
CA TYR A 350 15.66 22.90 -38.18
C TYR A 350 15.90 24.29 -37.62
N ASP A 351 15.00 25.23 -37.91
CA ASP A 351 15.09 26.57 -37.32
C ASP A 351 14.78 26.52 -35.82
N MET A 352 15.84 26.70 -35.02
CA MET A 352 15.78 26.69 -33.56
C MET A 352 15.54 28.08 -32.94
N SER A 353 15.42 29.14 -33.75
CA SER A 353 15.31 30.53 -33.28
C SER A 353 14.17 30.75 -32.30
N LEU A 354 13.01 30.13 -32.56
CA LEU A 354 11.79 30.21 -31.73
C LEU A 354 11.56 28.95 -30.89
N TRP A 355 12.56 28.08 -30.74
CA TRP A 355 12.38 26.77 -30.07
C TRP A 355 11.81 26.89 -28.66
N ARG A 356 12.32 27.84 -27.87
CA ARG A 356 11.85 28.09 -26.49
C ARG A 356 10.36 28.43 -26.46
N ASP A 357 9.94 29.36 -27.31
CA ASP A 357 8.55 29.84 -27.35
C ASP A 357 7.63 28.73 -27.85
N ARG A 358 8.09 27.91 -28.80
CA ARG A 358 7.36 26.72 -29.26
C ARG A 358 7.20 25.68 -28.15
N CYS A 359 8.22 25.40 -27.35
CA CYS A 359 8.08 24.51 -26.19
C CYS A 359 7.05 25.04 -25.18
N ILE A 360 7.03 26.35 -24.91
CA ILE A 360 6.06 26.98 -24.01
C ILE A 360 4.65 26.88 -24.58
N ALA A 361 4.47 27.20 -25.87
CA ALA A 361 3.20 27.12 -26.56
C ALA A 361 2.68 25.67 -26.62
N ALA A 362 3.55 24.70 -26.92
CA ALA A 362 3.22 23.28 -26.92
C ALA A 362 2.73 22.82 -25.54
N ARG A 363 3.41 23.25 -24.47
CA ARG A 363 2.98 22.96 -23.10
C ARG A 363 1.59 23.55 -22.83
N GLN A 364 1.38 24.83 -23.08
CA GLN A 364 0.10 25.50 -22.82
C GLN A 364 -1.05 24.86 -23.62
N THR A 365 -0.80 24.55 -24.89
CA THR A 365 -1.76 23.85 -25.75
C THR A 365 -2.06 22.46 -25.22
N SER A 366 -1.06 21.67 -24.86
CA SER A 366 -1.27 20.33 -24.30
C SER A 366 -2.09 20.34 -23.00
N GLU A 367 -1.83 21.28 -22.09
CA GLU A 367 -2.59 21.46 -20.85
C GLU A 367 -4.05 21.86 -21.13
N ARG A 368 -4.27 22.76 -22.10
CA ARG A 368 -5.62 23.16 -22.54
C ARG A 368 -6.38 21.98 -23.13
N LEU A 369 -5.76 21.24 -24.04
CA LEU A 369 -6.35 20.06 -24.70
C LEU A 369 -6.65 18.96 -23.70
N LEU A 370 -5.76 18.72 -22.72
CA LEU A 370 -5.98 17.76 -21.65
C LEU A 370 -7.22 18.12 -20.82
N ARG A 371 -7.41 19.41 -20.49
CA ARG A 371 -8.56 19.86 -19.68
C ARG A 371 -9.88 19.88 -20.44
N LYS A 372 -9.87 20.24 -21.73
CA LYS A 372 -11.11 20.49 -22.50
C LYS A 372 -11.53 19.33 -23.41
N GLU A 373 -10.56 18.65 -24.03
CA GLU A 373 -10.79 17.77 -25.19
C GLU A 373 -10.37 16.32 -24.90
N SER A 374 -10.14 15.99 -23.63
CA SER A 374 -9.86 14.64 -23.18
C SER A 374 -11.05 14.04 -22.41
N GLY A 375 -10.96 12.75 -22.05
CA GLY A 375 -11.92 12.11 -21.14
C GLY A 375 -11.80 12.56 -19.68
N LEU A 376 -10.92 13.53 -19.37
CA LEU A 376 -10.64 13.98 -18.01
C LEU A 376 -11.87 14.60 -17.30
N PRO A 377 -12.66 15.50 -17.91
CA PRO A 377 -13.82 16.08 -17.23
C PRO A 377 -14.87 15.03 -16.85
N LYS A 378 -15.16 14.11 -17.79
CA LYS A 378 -16.08 12.99 -17.53
C LYS A 378 -15.57 12.12 -16.39
N TRP A 379 -14.31 11.68 -16.47
CA TRP A 379 -13.69 10.88 -15.40
C TRP A 379 -13.71 11.58 -14.03
N SER A 380 -13.44 12.88 -13.99
CA SER A 380 -13.53 13.66 -12.76
C SER A 380 -14.96 13.70 -12.20
N SER A 381 -15.96 13.84 -13.07
CA SER A 381 -17.38 13.80 -12.68
C SER A 381 -17.76 12.43 -12.12
N ASP A 382 -17.35 11.35 -12.80
CA ASP A 382 -17.63 9.96 -12.37
C ASP A 382 -16.99 9.69 -10.98
N CYS A 383 -15.79 10.21 -10.72
CA CYS A 383 -15.14 10.12 -9.42
C CYS A 383 -15.92 10.86 -8.32
N VAL A 384 -16.46 12.05 -8.61
CA VAL A 384 -17.28 12.82 -7.66
C VAL A 384 -18.58 12.08 -7.34
N GLU A 385 -19.28 11.58 -8.36
CA GLU A 385 -20.52 10.81 -8.16
C GLU A 385 -20.27 9.56 -7.30
N LYS A 386 -19.16 8.86 -7.55
CA LYS A 386 -18.74 7.73 -6.71
C LYS A 386 -18.49 8.16 -5.26
N ALA A 387 -17.82 9.29 -5.05
CA ALA A 387 -17.56 9.84 -3.71
C ALA A 387 -18.85 10.15 -2.96
N GLU A 388 -19.82 10.78 -3.63
CA GLU A 388 -21.11 11.14 -3.05
C GLU A 388 -21.92 9.91 -2.66
N LYS A 389 -21.98 8.90 -3.53
CA LYS A 389 -22.66 7.62 -3.23
C LYS A 389 -22.06 6.95 -1.99
N GLN A 390 -20.73 6.84 -1.93
CA GLN A 390 -20.05 6.27 -0.77
C GLN A 390 -20.27 7.09 0.51
N GLY A 391 -20.25 8.43 0.40
CA GLY A 391 -20.53 9.33 1.52
C GLY A 391 -21.95 9.17 2.06
N ASN A 392 -22.94 9.10 1.18
CA ASN A 392 -24.34 8.92 1.55
C ASN A 392 -24.59 7.57 2.24
N GLN A 393 -24.00 6.48 1.73
CA GLN A 393 -24.09 5.15 2.34
C GLN A 393 -23.53 5.16 3.77
N ILE A 394 -22.32 5.71 3.96
CA ILE A 394 -21.70 5.79 5.28
C ILE A 394 -22.53 6.67 6.24
N GLN A 395 -23.09 7.78 5.75
CA GLN A 395 -23.94 8.64 6.57
C GLN A 395 -25.22 7.93 7.01
N GLN A 396 -25.86 7.17 6.11
CA GLN A 396 -27.05 6.37 6.43
C GLN A 396 -26.72 5.30 7.48
N GLN A 397 -25.57 4.63 7.36
CA GLN A 397 -25.10 3.66 8.36
C GLN A 397 -24.90 4.31 9.74
N PHE A 398 -24.25 5.47 9.82
CA PHE A 398 -24.07 6.17 11.10
C PHE A 398 -25.41 6.61 11.71
N ARG A 399 -26.36 7.08 10.89
CA ARG A 399 -27.70 7.44 11.38
C ARG A 399 -28.47 6.22 11.91
N SER A 400 -28.40 5.09 11.22
CA SER A 400 -28.98 3.83 11.68
C SER A 400 -28.41 3.42 13.05
N ARG A 401 -27.08 3.45 13.20
CA ARG A 401 -26.40 3.13 14.47
C ARG A 401 -26.80 4.04 15.62
N LEU A 402 -26.92 5.34 15.37
CA LEU A 402 -27.37 6.30 16.40
C LEU A 402 -28.81 6.02 16.84
N ALA A 403 -29.72 5.71 15.91
CA ALA A 403 -31.10 5.37 16.24
C ALA A 403 -31.19 4.09 17.08
N SER A 404 -30.41 3.06 16.73
CA SER A 404 -30.34 1.80 17.50
C SER A 404 -29.78 1.98 18.91
N SER A 405 -28.79 2.87 19.07
CA SER A 405 -28.21 3.19 20.38
C SER A 405 -29.19 3.94 21.29
N LEU A 406 -29.99 4.86 20.74
CA LEU A 406 -30.98 5.60 21.52
C LEU A 406 -32.10 4.70 22.05
N HIS A 407 -32.55 3.73 21.25
CA HIS A 407 -33.51 2.71 21.72
C HIS A 407 -32.95 1.77 22.79
N ARG A 408 -31.62 1.64 22.91
CA ARG A 408 -30.96 0.88 23.97
C ARG A 408 -31.06 1.60 25.32
N ASP A 409 -30.83 2.91 25.33
CA ASP A 409 -30.89 3.73 26.55
C ASP A 409 -32.33 3.87 27.06
N GLU A 410 -33.31 4.02 26.16
CA GLU A 410 -34.73 4.05 26.54
C GLU A 410 -35.19 2.73 27.18
N ARG A 411 -34.77 1.57 26.65
CA ARG A 411 -35.13 0.27 27.23
C ARG A 411 -34.43 -0.02 28.56
N LEU A 412 -33.20 0.45 28.75
CA LEU A 412 -32.49 0.34 30.03
C LEU A 412 -33.12 1.26 31.09
N SER A 413 -33.60 2.44 30.70
CA SER A 413 -34.32 3.36 31.61
C SER A 413 -35.71 2.88 32.03
N HIS A 414 -36.32 1.96 31.27
CA HIS A 414 -37.61 1.32 31.61
C HIS A 414 -37.46 -0.04 32.32
N ALA A 415 -36.23 -0.57 32.40
CA ALA A 415 -35.92 -1.84 33.07
C ALA A 415 -35.22 -1.66 34.44
N ALA A 416 -34.92 -0.41 34.83
CA ALA A 416 -34.56 0.00 36.18
C ALA A 416 -35.80 0.61 36.86
#